data_AF-A0A849V5E0-F1
#
_entry.id   AF-A0A849V5E0-F1
#
_cell.length_a   1.000
_cell.length_b   1.000
_cell.length_c   1.000
_cell.angle_alpha   90.00
_cell.angle_beta   90.00
_cell.angle_gamma   90.00
#
_symmetry.space_group_name_H-M   'P 1'
#
loop_
_entity.id
_entity.type
_entity.pdbx_description
1 polymer ?
#
loop_
_entity_poly.entity_id
_entity_poly.type
_entity_poly.pdbx_seq_one_letter_code
_entity_poly.pdbx_strand_id
1 'polypeptide(L)' 'MMTLELDDETTNLLKRLVEEEHIDAAQVVKNALAEHANTMNARVTLMTDYAGVLAKSPSFQGDPLEIQKAMRDEWN' A
#
# COMPACT_ATOMS: atom_id res chain seq x y z
N MET A 1 9.69 -24.20 10.50
CA MET A 1 8.89 -23.97 11.71
C MET A 1 9.60 -22.89 12.50
N MET A 2 8.92 -21.79 12.82
CA MET A 2 9.46 -20.68 13.59
C MET A 2 8.69 -20.62 14.90
N THR A 3 9.38 -20.43 16.01
CA THR A 3 8.78 -20.26 17.34
C THR A 3 8.69 -18.77 17.66
N LEU A 4 7.54 -18.34 18.15
CA LEU A 4 7.30 -16.97 18.58
C LEU A 4 7.13 -16.97 20.10
N GLU A 5 7.97 -16.22 20.81
CA GLU A 5 7.79 -16.01 22.24
C GLU A 5 6.84 -14.83 22.45
N LEU A 6 5.81 -15.06 23.26
CA LEU A 6 4.78 -14.08 23.59
C LEU A 6 4.81 -13.87 25.10
N ASP A 7 4.66 -12.62 25.52
CA ASP A 7 4.41 -12.30 26.92
C ASP A 7 3.01 -12.75 27.35
N ASP A 8 2.78 -12.75 28.67
CA ASP A 8 1.54 -13.22 29.26
C ASP A 8 0.32 -12.38 28.84
N GLU A 9 0.49 -11.07 28.65
CA GLU A 9 -0.58 -10.17 28.24
C GLU A 9 -1.02 -10.46 26.80
N THR A 10 -0.05 -10.56 25.88
CA THR A 10 -0.30 -10.89 24.48
C THR A 10 -0.88 -12.29 24.32
N THR A 11 -0.45 -13.25 25.15
CA THR A 11 -1.00 -14.61 25.17
C THR A 11 -2.47 -14.63 25.60
N ASN A 12 -2.83 -13.84 26.62
CA ASN A 12 -4.22 -13.73 27.07
C ASN A 12 -5.11 -13.05 26.03
N LEU A 13 -4.59 -12.03 25.35
CA LEU A 13 -5.30 -11.36 24.27
C LEU A 13 -5.54 -12.30 23.08
N LEU A 14 -4.53 -13.09 22.69
CA LEU A 14 -4.68 -14.08 21.63
C LEU A 14 -5.73 -15.15 21.97
N LYS A 15 -5.73 -15.66 23.22
CA LYS A 15 -6.74 -16.62 23.68
C LYS A 15 -8.15 -16.04 23.59
N ARG A 16 -8.32 -14.79 24.03
CA ARG A 16 -9.61 -14.10 23.96
C ARG A 16 -10.10 -13.94 22.52
N LEU A 17 -9.23 -13.54 21.60
CA LEU A 17 -9.58 -13.41 20.18
C LEU A 17 -9.94 -14.76 19.54
N VAL A 18 -9.21 -15.82 19.89
CA VAL A 18 -9.53 -17.19 19.45
C VAL A 18 -10.91 -17.62 19.94
N GLU A 19 -11.26 -17.29 21.18
CA GLU A 19 -12.57 -17.59 21.77
C GLU A 19 -13.70 -16.77 21.14
N GLU A 20 -13.49 -15.47 20.92
CA GLU A 20 -14.50 -14.55 20.38
C GLU A 20 -14.76 -14.79 18.88
N GLU A 21 -13.71 -15.07 18.10
CA GLU A 21 -13.80 -15.25 16.65
C GLU A 21 -13.97 -16.72 16.23
N HIS A 22 -13.84 -17.67 17.16
CA HIS A 22 -13.89 -19.11 16.91
C HIS A 22 -12.94 -19.59 15.80
N ILE A 23 -11.79 -18.93 15.67
CA ILE A 23 -10.74 -19.28 14.71
C ILE A 23 -9.45 -19.70 15.42
N ASP A 24 -8.63 -20.49 14.73
CA ASP A 24 -7.36 -20.97 15.29
C ASP A 24 -6.37 -19.82 15.57
N ALA A 25 -5.54 -19.98 16.61
CA ALA A 25 -4.56 -18.99 17.03
C ALA A 25 -3.58 -18.60 15.90
N ALA A 26 -3.18 -19.59 15.08
CA ALA A 26 -2.31 -19.34 13.94
C ALA A 26 -3.00 -18.45 12.88
N GLN A 27 -4.33 -18.57 12.74
CA GLN A 27 -5.11 -17.78 11.79
C GLN A 27 -5.29 -16.34 12.27
N VAL A 28 -5.50 -16.13 13.57
CA VAL A 28 -5.50 -14.78 14.18
C VAL A 28 -4.18 -14.08 13.92
N VAL A 29 -3.06 -14.75 14.21
CA VAL A 29 -1.71 -14.20 14.00
C VAL A 29 -1.47 -13.91 12.51
N LYS A 30 -1.90 -14.80 11.61
CA LYS A 30 -1.80 -14.58 10.17
C LYS A 30 -2.55 -13.33 9.71
N ASN A 31 -3.77 -13.12 10.22
CA ASN A 31 -4.58 -11.96 9.87
C ASN A 31 -3.92 -10.67 10.38
N ALA A 32 -3.44 -10.66 11.63
CA ALA A 32 -2.74 -9.52 12.21
C ALA A 32 -1.45 -9.16 11.45
N LEU A 33 -0.67 -10.17 11.05
CA LEU A 33 0.53 -9.97 10.23
C LEU A 33 0.19 -9.43 8.84
N ALA A 34 -0.90 -9.91 8.22
CA ALA A 34 -1.35 -9.42 6.92
C ALA A 34 -1.81 -7.95 7.01
N GLU A 35 -2.53 -7.57 8.06
CA GLU A 35 -2.93 -6.19 8.31
C GLU A 35 -1.72 -5.28 8.56
N HIS A 36 -0.75 -5.74 9.35
CA HIS A 36 0.48 -5.00 9.60
C HIS A 36 1.29 -4.81 8.32
N ALA A 37 1.44 -5.88 7.52
CA ALA A 37 2.10 -5.82 6.22
C ALA A 37 1.38 -4.88 5.25
N ASN A 38 0.04 -4.90 5.23
CA ASN A 38 -0.75 -4.00 4.40
C ASN A 38 -0.63 -2.55 4.87
N THR A 39 -0.55 -2.29 6.17
CA THR A 39 -0.33 -0.95 6.72
C THR A 39 1.06 -0.42 6.37
N MET A 40 2.08 -1.28 6.43
CA MET A 40 3.43 -0.92 5.99
C MET A 40 3.56 -0.74 4.48
N ASN A 41 2.87 -1.59 3.70
CA ASN A 41 2.88 -1.55 2.23
C ASN A 41 1.93 -0.52 1.64
N ALA A 42 0.96 -0.04 2.42
CA ALA A 42 0.26 1.21 2.19
C ALA A 42 1.24 2.36 2.45
N ARG A 43 2.30 2.39 1.65
CA ARG A 43 3.12 3.56 1.44
C ARG A 43 2.12 4.65 1.11
N VAL A 44 1.97 5.60 2.03
CA VAL A 44 1.18 6.81 1.77
C VAL A 44 1.83 7.43 0.55
N THR A 45 1.23 7.23 -0.62
CA THR A 45 1.77 7.78 -1.86
C THR A 45 1.69 9.28 -1.70
N LEU A 46 2.84 9.91 -1.51
CA LEU A 46 2.91 11.35 -1.31
C LEU A 46 2.70 12.03 -2.66
N MET A 47 2.20 13.26 -2.66
CA MET A 47 2.12 14.06 -3.89
C MET A 47 3.49 14.14 -4.59
N THR A 48 4.58 14.12 -3.82
CA THR A 48 5.96 14.10 -4.31
C THR A 48 6.35 12.82 -5.03
N ASP A 49 5.72 11.68 -4.76
CA ASP A 49 5.98 10.42 -5.49
C ASP A 49 5.50 10.52 -6.95
N TYR A 50 4.60 11.46 -7.25
CA TYR A 50 4.18 11.79 -8.62
C TYR A 50 4.99 12.94 -9.25
N ALA A 51 5.83 13.63 -8.47
CA ALA A 51 6.64 14.73 -8.98
C ALA A 51 7.62 14.21 -10.04
N GLY A 52 7.58 14.80 -11.25
CA GLY A 52 8.43 14.39 -12.36
C GLY A 52 7.97 13.14 -13.12
N VAL A 53 6.85 12.50 -12.74
CA VAL A 53 6.25 11.42 -13.54
C VAL A 53 5.85 11.94 -14.92
N LEU A 54 5.27 13.14 -14.99
CA LEU A 54 4.91 13.80 -16.25
C LEU A 54 6.14 14.14 -17.11
N ALA A 55 7.28 14.45 -16.49
CA ALA A 55 8.52 14.73 -17.24
C ALA A 55 9.04 13.50 -17.99
N LYS A 56 8.70 12.30 -17.54
CA LYS A 56 9.03 11.03 -18.21
C LYS A 56 7.90 10.52 -19.10
N SER A 57 6.74 11.18 -19.11
CA SER A 57 5.59 10.76 -19.91
C SER A 57 5.85 10.97 -21.40
N PRO A 58 5.61 9.96 -22.26
CA PRO A 58 5.78 10.10 -23.71
C PRO A 58 4.97 11.26 -24.31
N SER A 59 3.82 11.58 -23.72
CA SER A 59 2.92 12.65 -24.16
C SER A 59 3.44 14.06 -23.87
N PHE A 60 4.40 14.19 -22.95
CA PHE A 60 4.98 15.47 -22.54
C PHE A 60 6.48 15.56 -22.86
N GLN A 61 6.97 14.69 -23.76
CA GLN A 61 8.34 14.73 -24.27
C GLN A 61 8.40 15.60 -25.53
N GLY A 62 8.99 16.79 -25.43
CA GLY A 62 9.14 17.70 -26.57
C GLY A 62 9.11 19.18 -26.15
N ASP A 63 9.16 20.08 -27.13
CA ASP A 63 8.96 21.52 -26.89
C ASP A 63 7.51 21.77 -26.42
N PRO A 64 7.29 22.37 -25.24
CA PRO A 64 5.95 22.67 -24.74
C PRO A 64 5.08 23.46 -25.71
N LEU A 65 5.65 24.36 -26.51
CA LEU A 65 4.89 25.17 -27.47
C LEU A 65 4.40 24.34 -28.66
N GLU A 66 5.20 23.38 -29.11
CA GLU A 66 4.84 22.47 -30.19
C GLU A 66 3.76 21.48 -29.73
N ILE A 67 3.86 20.97 -28.50
CA ILE A 67 2.82 20.11 -27.90
C ILE A 67 1.50 20.87 -27.79
N GLN A 68 1.52 22.10 -27.26
CA GLN A 68 0.31 22.93 -27.16
C GLN A 68 -0.31 23.25 -28.52
N LYS A 69 0.53 23.43 -29.55
CA LYS A 69 0.05 23.67 -30.92
C LYS A 69 -0.62 22.42 -31.49
N ALA A 70 0.00 21.25 -31.36
CA ALA A 70 -0.59 19.99 -31.79
C ALA A 70 -1.95 19.74 -31.13
N MET A 71 -2.07 19.96 -29.82
CA MET A 71 -3.35 19.83 -29.09
C MET A 71 -4.45 20.78 -29.59
N ARG A 72 -4.09 22.00 -29.98
CA ARG A 72 -5.05 22.97 -30.56
C ARG A 72 -5.49 22.53 -31.96
N ASP A 73 -4.57 21.96 -32.73
CA ASP A 73 -4.83 21.58 -34.12
C ASP A 73 -5.64 20.28 -34.23
N GLU A 74 -5.69 19.45 -33.17
CA GLU A 74 -6.54 18.24 -33.08
C GLU A 74 -8.05 18.53 -33.07
N TRP A 75 -8.47 19.78 -32.80
CA TRP A 75 -9.89 20.17 -32.77
C TRP A 75 -10.38 20.88 -34.05
N ASN A 76 -9.52 20.96 -35.08
CA ASN A 76 -9.87 21.47 -36.41
C ASN A 76 -10.18 20.31 -37.39
#